data_AF-A0A0M0JKV6-F1
#
_entry.id   AF-A0A0M0JKV6-F1
#
_cell.length_a   1.000
_cell.length_b   1.000
_cell.length_c   1.000
_cell.angle_alpha   90.00
_cell.angle_beta   90.00
_cell.angle_gamma   90.00
#
_symmetry.space_group_name_H-M   'P 1'
#
loop_
_entity.id
_entity.type
_entity.pdbx_description
1 polymer ?
#
loop_
_entity_poly.entity_id
_entity_poly.type
_entity_poly.pdbx_seq_one_letter_code
_entity_poly.pdbx_strand_id
1 'polypeptide(L)'
;MDQYKQEYMKIFAAFDKDGSGTISTKELGDVMNTLGQTLSAKELDAIVREVDSDDSGQIDFDEFCTCMAKAKEKAGGDSSVIKRWSVAEAAGTKQRLSKTLDPRQRLRKALNAPKSSYAASALGIFIIATIIVSVFSFFLTTVPSFERSESLYALEVACGIIFTIELALRTYVATLDLRNMLLFNPMYWIDVATIIPFYIDIFMAGGSRSSDGLLVLELLELLRLARIFKLLKHYSGWRVLLIALENSYRALMVYSWSVR
;
A
#
# COMPACT_ATOMS: atom_id res chain seq x y z
N MET A 1 -20.81 28.70 23.90
CA MET A 1 -19.59 27.88 24.07
C MET A 1 -19.85 26.64 24.94
N ASP A 2 -20.86 26.62 25.82
CA ASP A 2 -21.00 25.56 26.84
C ASP A 2 -21.54 24.19 26.38
N GLN A 3 -22.22 24.11 25.23
CA GLN A 3 -22.95 22.88 24.85
C GLN A 3 -22.04 21.68 24.49
N TYR A 4 -20.77 21.91 24.13
CA TYR A 4 -19.82 20.86 23.72
C TYR A 4 -18.70 20.63 24.75
N LYS A 5 -18.66 21.43 25.82
CA LYS A 5 -17.59 21.38 26.82
C LYS A 5 -17.47 20.00 27.47
N GLN A 6 -18.59 19.33 27.74
CA GLN A 6 -18.61 17.98 28.30
C GLN A 6 -18.11 16.90 27.34
N GLU A 7 -18.34 17.06 26.03
CA GLU A 7 -17.85 16.13 25.01
C GLU A 7 -16.34 16.29 24.83
N TYR A 8 -15.87 17.54 24.78
CA TYR A 8 -14.43 17.83 24.72
C TYR A 8 -13.70 17.39 25.98
N MET A 9 -14.31 17.52 27.16
CA MET A 9 -13.75 17.00 28.42
C MET A 9 -13.53 15.48 28.38
N LYS A 10 -14.48 14.73 27.82
CA LYS A 10 -14.36 13.27 27.69
C LYS A 10 -13.24 12.88 26.72
N ILE A 11 -13.07 13.64 25.64
CA ILE A 11 -11.99 13.39 24.69
C ILE A 11 -10.66 13.76 25.34
N PHE A 12 -10.56 14.93 25.98
CA PHE A 12 -9.37 15.39 26.68
C PHE A 12 -8.89 14.37 27.71
N ALA A 13 -9.80 13.83 28.55
CA ALA A 13 -9.49 12.79 29.52
C ALA A 13 -9.06 11.45 28.89
N ALA A 14 -9.32 11.22 27.60
CA ALA A 14 -8.80 10.05 26.88
C ALA A 14 -7.38 10.28 26.34
N PHE A 15 -6.96 11.55 26.20
CA PHE A 15 -5.60 11.92 25.83
C PHE A 15 -4.69 12.08 27.05
N ASP A 16 -5.14 12.80 28.07
CA ASP A 16 -4.45 13.00 29.34
C ASP A 16 -4.53 11.72 30.20
N LYS A 17 -3.53 10.85 30.06
CA LYS A 17 -3.50 9.54 30.73
C LYS A 17 -2.99 9.64 32.14
N ASP A 18 -2.11 10.61 32.41
CA ASP A 18 -1.53 10.82 33.72
C ASP A 18 -2.37 11.73 34.62
N GLY A 19 -3.40 12.37 34.06
CA GLY A 19 -4.33 13.23 34.78
C GLY A 19 -3.70 14.57 35.17
N SER A 20 -2.66 15.01 34.44
CA SER A 20 -1.94 16.25 34.70
C SER A 20 -2.77 17.50 34.40
N GLY A 21 -3.89 17.36 33.68
CA GLY A 21 -4.70 18.47 33.22
C GLY A 21 -4.14 19.14 31.96
N THR A 22 -3.12 18.55 31.35
CA THR A 22 -2.44 18.99 30.13
C THR A 22 -2.10 17.79 29.27
N ILE A 23 -2.06 17.93 27.94
CA ILE A 23 -1.68 16.84 27.03
C ILE A 23 -0.22 17.05 26.61
N SER A 24 0.63 16.11 27.01
CA SER A 24 2.03 16.10 26.58
C SER A 24 2.20 15.60 25.15
N THR A 25 3.33 15.94 24.51
CA THR A 25 3.71 15.42 23.18
C THR A 25 3.73 13.89 23.13
N LYS A 26 4.09 13.23 24.23
CA LYS A 26 4.10 11.77 24.35
C LYS A 26 2.69 11.18 24.37
N GLU A 27 1.79 11.76 25.15
CA GLU A 27 0.40 11.31 25.24
C GLU A 27 -0.34 11.52 23.92
N LEU A 28 -0.08 12.65 23.25
CA LEU A 28 -0.55 12.88 21.89
C LEU A 28 -0.06 11.78 20.94
N GLY A 29 1.23 11.41 21.02
CA GLY A 29 1.82 10.33 20.22
C GLY A 29 1.19 8.95 20.49
N ASP A 30 0.96 8.62 21.75
CA ASP A 30 0.33 7.38 22.19
C ASP A 30 -1.10 7.22 21.63
N VAL A 31 -1.89 8.28 21.68
CA VAL A 31 -3.25 8.25 21.15
C VAL A 31 -3.24 8.16 19.62
N MET A 32 -2.36 8.91 18.95
CA MET A 32 -2.21 8.82 17.49
C MET A 32 -1.83 7.41 17.05
N ASN A 33 -0.93 6.74 17.78
CA ASN A 33 -0.56 5.35 17.54
C ASN A 33 -1.75 4.40 17.72
N THR A 34 -2.55 4.62 18.76
CA THR A 34 -3.77 3.83 19.03
C THR A 34 -4.82 4.00 17.92
N LEU A 35 -4.84 5.16 17.26
CA LEU A 35 -5.68 5.45 16.09
C LEU A 35 -5.07 4.96 14.76
N GLY A 36 -3.96 4.20 14.81
CA GLY A 36 -3.30 3.62 13.64
C GLY A 36 -2.40 4.61 12.88
N GLN A 37 -2.03 5.74 13.50
CA GLN A 37 -1.13 6.74 12.93
C GLN A 37 0.16 6.85 13.72
N THR A 38 1.28 6.44 13.11
CA THR A 38 2.62 6.66 13.66
C THR A 38 3.16 8.02 13.20
N LEU A 39 3.27 8.97 14.13
CA LEU A 39 3.87 10.28 13.93
C LEU A 39 5.26 10.34 14.58
N SER A 40 6.20 11.02 13.95
CA SER A 40 7.54 11.25 14.51
C SER A 40 7.50 12.33 15.59
N ALA A 41 8.49 12.32 16.49
CA ALA A 41 8.59 13.31 17.57
C ALA A 41 8.56 14.77 17.05
N LYS A 42 9.19 15.02 15.88
CA LYS A 42 9.19 16.35 15.25
C LYS A 42 7.81 16.77 14.74
N GLU A 43 7.01 15.83 14.27
CA GLU A 43 5.64 16.09 13.81
C GLU A 43 4.71 16.34 14.99
N LEU A 44 4.88 15.61 16.08
CA LEU A 44 4.15 15.83 17.33
C LEU A 44 4.48 17.20 17.92
N ASP A 45 5.77 17.57 17.99
CA ASP A 45 6.21 18.91 18.42
C ASP A 45 5.61 20.03 17.56
N ALA A 46 5.52 19.82 16.24
CA ALA A 46 4.95 20.80 15.33
C ALA A 46 3.44 21.00 15.56
N ILE A 47 2.71 19.92 15.87
CA ILE A 47 1.28 19.97 16.19
C ILE A 47 1.06 20.70 17.51
N VAL A 48 1.86 20.38 18.54
CA VAL A 48 1.76 21.04 19.85
C VAL A 48 1.99 22.54 19.68
N ARG A 49 3.08 22.96 19.03
CA ARG A 49 3.38 24.39 18.78
C ARG A 49 2.34 25.16 17.96
N GLU A 50 1.48 24.49 17.20
CA GLU A 50 0.42 25.17 16.44
C GLU A 50 -0.79 25.53 17.31
N VAL A 51 -0.95 24.81 18.42
CA VAL A 51 -2.10 24.91 19.33
C VAL A 51 -1.71 25.62 20.63
N ASP A 52 -0.52 25.31 21.13
CA ASP A 52 0.16 25.90 22.29
C ASP A 52 0.38 27.39 22.03
N SER A 53 -0.46 28.21 22.66
CA SER A 53 -0.49 29.66 22.51
C SER A 53 0.30 30.36 23.60
N ASP A 54 0.59 29.65 24.70
CA ASP A 54 1.36 30.15 25.84
C ASP A 54 2.82 29.65 25.87
N ASP A 55 3.22 28.87 24.86
CA ASP A 55 4.55 28.25 24.71
C ASP A 55 4.92 27.34 25.90
N SER A 56 3.93 26.72 26.55
CA SER A 56 4.14 25.78 27.67
C SER A 56 4.75 24.45 27.25
N GLY A 57 4.73 24.13 25.95
CA GLY A 57 5.16 22.87 25.37
C GLY A 57 4.17 21.72 25.59
N GLN A 58 2.98 22.01 26.09
CA GLN A 58 1.88 21.09 26.35
C GLN A 58 0.57 21.73 25.92
N ILE A 59 -0.50 20.95 25.78
CA ILE A 59 -1.81 21.48 25.36
C ILE A 59 -2.75 21.46 26.56
N ASP A 60 -3.20 22.63 27.02
CA ASP A 60 -4.21 22.72 28.08
C ASP A 60 -5.64 22.50 27.56
N PHE A 61 -6.61 22.45 28.47
CA PHE A 61 -8.00 22.20 28.10
C PHE A 61 -8.64 23.33 27.26
N ASP A 62 -8.28 24.59 27.51
CA ASP A 62 -8.83 25.74 26.80
C ASP A 62 -8.22 25.88 25.39
N GLU A 63 -6.94 25.57 25.25
CA GLU A 63 -6.24 25.43 23.97
C GLU A 63 -6.81 24.26 23.14
N PHE A 64 -7.03 23.12 23.79
CA PHE A 64 -7.69 21.97 23.18
C PHE A 64 -9.11 22.33 22.69
N CYS A 65 -9.89 23.04 23.50
CA CYS A 65 -11.23 23.52 23.12
C CYS A 65 -11.16 24.48 21.93
N THR A 66 -10.17 25.38 21.90
CA THR A 66 -9.97 26.33 20.80
C THR A 66 -9.61 25.61 19.51
N CYS A 67 -8.74 24.59 19.58
CA CYS A 67 -8.42 23.73 18.44
C CYS A 67 -9.66 23.01 17.90
N MET A 68 -10.43 22.39 18.79
CA MET A 68 -11.66 21.65 18.43
C MET A 68 -12.76 22.57 17.89
N ALA A 69 -12.86 23.80 18.39
CA ALA A 69 -13.79 24.82 17.89
C ALA A 69 -13.42 25.31 16.49
N LYS A 70 -12.13 25.64 16.26
CA LYS A 70 -11.61 26.00 14.92
C LYS A 70 -11.82 24.87 13.91
N ALA A 71 -11.64 23.63 14.37
CA ALA A 71 -11.89 22.45 13.56
C ALA A 71 -13.36 22.31 13.16
N LYS A 72 -14.27 22.52 14.12
CA LYS A 72 -15.72 22.47 13.90
C LYS A 72 -16.22 23.57 12.95
N GLU A 73 -15.65 24.77 13.04
CA GLU A 73 -16.00 25.91 12.19
C GLU A 73 -15.62 25.66 10.73
N LYS A 74 -14.40 25.15 10.48
CA LYS A 74 -13.97 24.72 9.14
C LYS A 74 -14.75 23.51 8.62
N ALA A 75 -15.33 22.70 9.50
CA ALA A 75 -16.11 21.50 9.18
C ALA A 75 -17.62 21.75 8.92
N GLY A 76 -18.13 22.98 9.11
CA GLY A 76 -19.53 23.29 8.85
C GLY A 76 -20.52 22.79 9.90
N GLY A 77 -20.12 22.69 11.18
CA GLY A 77 -21.05 22.60 12.31
C GLY A 77 -21.64 21.22 12.66
N ASP A 78 -21.40 20.17 11.87
CA ASP A 78 -21.89 18.82 12.14
C ASP A 78 -20.93 18.04 13.10
N SER A 79 -21.44 17.64 14.27
CA SER A 79 -20.66 16.94 15.33
C SER A 79 -20.16 15.56 14.89
N SER A 80 -20.80 14.92 13.91
CA SER A 80 -20.31 13.66 13.32
C SER A 80 -19.04 13.88 12.48
N VAL A 81 -18.78 15.13 12.09
CA VAL A 81 -17.59 15.54 11.34
C VAL A 81 -16.40 15.71 12.25
N ILE A 82 -16.54 16.05 13.54
CA ILE A 82 -15.41 16.19 14.48
C ILE A 82 -14.68 14.86 14.69
N LYS A 83 -15.43 13.74 14.80
CA LYS A 83 -14.86 12.38 14.79
C LYS A 83 -14.19 12.02 13.46
N ARG A 84 -14.58 12.67 12.36
CA ARG A 84 -14.03 12.47 11.02
C ARG A 84 -12.89 13.46 10.70
N TRP A 85 -12.85 14.60 11.37
CA TRP A 85 -11.89 15.69 11.23
C TRP A 85 -10.59 15.38 11.97
N SER A 86 -10.63 14.70 13.12
CA SER A 86 -9.41 14.19 13.76
C SER A 86 -8.59 13.29 12.82
N VAL A 87 -9.27 12.52 11.97
CA VAL A 87 -8.64 11.64 10.96
C VAL A 87 -8.26 12.41 9.68
N ALA A 88 -9.11 13.33 9.23
CA ALA A 88 -8.91 14.08 7.98
C ALA A 88 -7.90 15.23 8.10
N GLU A 89 -7.78 15.86 9.26
CA GLU A 89 -6.80 16.93 9.50
C GLU A 89 -5.43 16.34 9.80
N ALA A 90 -5.31 15.22 10.54
CA ALA A 90 -4.07 14.45 10.62
C ALA A 90 -3.61 13.94 9.23
N ALA A 91 -4.55 13.64 8.32
CA ALA A 91 -4.26 13.35 6.92
C ALA A 91 -3.96 14.59 6.06
N GLY A 92 -4.45 15.78 6.46
CA GLY A 92 -4.18 17.07 5.82
C GLY A 92 -2.82 17.67 6.21
N THR A 93 -2.37 17.46 7.44
CA THR A 93 -1.03 17.83 7.93
C THR A 93 0.06 17.05 7.19
N LYS A 94 -0.21 15.78 6.82
CA LYS A 94 0.61 15.03 5.84
C LYS A 94 0.74 15.74 4.49
N GLN A 95 -0.26 16.50 4.04
CA GLN A 95 -0.20 17.21 2.75
C GLN A 95 0.60 18.51 2.83
N ARG A 96 0.64 19.20 3.99
CA ARG A 96 1.44 20.41 4.19
C ARG A 96 2.92 20.12 4.52
N LEU A 97 3.22 19.08 5.29
CA LEU A 97 4.60 18.60 5.51
C LEU A 97 5.20 17.92 4.26
N SER A 98 4.38 17.47 3.30
CA SER A 98 4.83 16.86 2.03
C SER A 98 5.49 17.82 1.02
N LYS A 99 5.65 19.12 1.33
CA LYS A 99 6.31 20.04 0.39
C LYS A 99 7.79 19.73 0.15
N THR A 100 8.40 18.85 0.95
CA THR A 100 9.67 18.18 0.64
C THR A 100 9.46 16.68 0.53
N LEU A 101 8.65 16.23 -0.45
CA LEU A 101 8.54 14.81 -0.77
C LEU A 101 9.90 14.29 -1.26
N ASP A 102 10.55 13.49 -0.42
CA ASP A 102 11.72 12.70 -0.80
C ASP A 102 11.45 11.99 -2.14
N PRO A 103 12.45 11.90 -3.04
CA PRO A 103 12.28 11.31 -4.36
C PRO A 103 11.70 9.88 -4.31
N ARG A 104 11.98 9.14 -3.23
CA ARG A 104 11.42 7.81 -2.95
C ARG A 104 9.91 7.81 -2.71
N GLN A 105 9.38 8.81 -2.01
CA GLN A 105 7.95 8.92 -1.74
C GLN A 105 7.17 9.33 -3.00
N ARG A 106 7.77 10.17 -3.85
CA ARG A 106 7.22 10.50 -5.18
C ARG A 106 7.12 9.25 -6.05
N LEU A 107 8.18 8.44 -6.07
CA LEU A 107 8.22 7.17 -6.78
C LEU A 107 7.17 6.18 -6.22
N ARG A 108 7.02 6.11 -4.90
CA ARG A 108 5.99 5.28 -4.24
C ARG A 108 4.59 5.65 -4.67
N LYS A 109 4.28 6.95 -4.70
CA LYS A 109 2.97 7.45 -5.12
C LYS A 109 2.72 7.13 -6.60
N ALA A 110 3.74 7.31 -7.44
CA ALA A 110 3.64 7.00 -8.87
C ALA A 110 3.42 5.50 -9.16
N LEU A 111 4.10 4.59 -8.45
CA LEU A 111 4.00 3.13 -8.66
C LEU A 111 2.74 2.47 -8.09
N ASN A 112 2.15 3.06 -7.03
CA ASN A 112 1.02 2.46 -6.31
C ASN A 112 -0.33 3.13 -6.62
N ALA A 113 -0.33 4.36 -7.14
CA ALA A 113 -1.53 5.09 -7.48
C ALA A 113 -1.42 5.63 -8.92
N PRO A 114 -1.86 4.86 -9.93
CA PRO A 114 -1.74 5.27 -11.34
C PRO A 114 -2.49 6.56 -11.65
N LYS A 115 -3.58 6.87 -10.93
CA LYS A 115 -4.33 8.13 -11.09
C LYS A 115 -3.71 9.34 -10.37
N SER A 116 -2.55 9.19 -9.73
CA SER A 116 -1.97 10.24 -8.87
C SER A 116 -1.23 11.35 -9.63
N SER A 117 -0.77 11.07 -10.84
CA SER A 117 -0.02 11.99 -11.70
C SER A 117 -0.10 11.50 -13.15
N TYR A 118 0.06 12.41 -14.11
CA TYR A 118 0.16 12.05 -15.53
C TYR A 118 1.24 10.99 -15.77
N ALA A 119 2.43 11.17 -15.17
CA ALA A 119 3.52 10.20 -15.28
C ALA A 119 3.17 8.83 -14.66
N ALA A 120 2.46 8.83 -13.53
CA ALA A 120 1.99 7.61 -12.87
C ALA A 120 0.97 6.85 -13.74
N SER A 121 0.10 7.60 -14.42
CA SER A 121 -0.91 7.03 -15.32
C SER A 121 -0.27 6.46 -16.57
N ALA A 122 0.68 7.18 -17.17
CA ALA A 122 1.44 6.72 -18.33
C ALA A 122 2.24 5.44 -18.00
N LEU A 123 2.91 5.38 -16.85
CA LEU A 123 3.60 4.18 -16.38
C LEU A 123 2.63 3.01 -16.16
N GLY A 124 1.45 3.26 -15.58
CA GLY A 124 0.42 2.23 -15.41
C GLY A 124 -0.06 1.67 -16.76
N ILE A 125 -0.34 2.54 -17.73
CA ILE A 125 -0.74 2.14 -19.09
C ILE A 125 0.38 1.35 -19.78
N PHE A 126 1.63 1.79 -19.64
CA PHE A 126 2.80 1.11 -20.20
C PHE A 126 2.96 -0.31 -19.64
N ILE A 127 2.82 -0.48 -18.33
CA ILE A 127 2.89 -1.81 -17.69
C ILE A 127 1.76 -2.70 -18.20
N ILE A 128 0.52 -2.18 -18.31
CA ILE A 128 -0.61 -2.94 -18.85
C ILE A 128 -0.35 -3.36 -20.30
N ALA A 129 0.12 -2.43 -21.14
CA ALA A 129 0.47 -2.73 -22.52
C ALA A 129 1.55 -3.82 -22.61
N THR A 130 2.56 -3.76 -21.75
CA THR A 130 3.61 -4.78 -21.65
C THR A 130 3.05 -6.14 -21.22
N ILE A 131 2.09 -6.18 -20.29
CA ILE A 131 1.40 -7.43 -19.90
C ILE A 131 0.65 -8.02 -21.09
N ILE A 132 -0.11 -7.20 -21.82
CA ILE A 132 -0.88 -7.66 -22.99
C ILE A 132 0.06 -8.21 -24.07
N VAL A 133 1.12 -7.48 -24.41
CA VAL A 133 2.13 -7.89 -25.38
C VAL A 133 2.81 -9.19 -24.94
N SER A 134 3.15 -9.32 -23.66
CA SER A 134 3.76 -10.53 -23.12
C SER A 134 2.82 -11.74 -23.18
N VAL A 135 1.53 -11.57 -22.87
CA VAL A 135 0.55 -12.66 -22.89
C VAL A 135 0.27 -13.08 -24.33
N PHE A 136 0.15 -12.11 -25.25
CA PHE A 136 -0.04 -12.37 -26.67
C PHE A 136 1.16 -13.10 -27.28
N SER A 137 2.39 -12.70 -26.95
CA SER A 137 3.61 -13.40 -27.39
C SER A 137 3.61 -14.86 -26.92
N PHE A 138 3.23 -15.10 -25.65
CA PHE A 138 3.09 -16.47 -25.14
C PHE A 138 2.08 -17.30 -25.95
N PHE A 139 0.90 -16.75 -26.25
CA PHE A 139 -0.08 -17.43 -27.10
C PHE A 139 0.48 -17.76 -28.49
N LEU A 140 1.22 -16.83 -29.11
CA LEU A 140 1.85 -17.07 -30.40
C LEU A 140 2.88 -18.21 -30.32
N THR A 141 3.66 -18.30 -29.24
CA THR A 141 4.61 -19.41 -29.06
C THR A 141 3.94 -20.78 -28.88
N THR A 142 2.67 -20.81 -28.47
CA THR A 142 1.89 -22.06 -28.38
C THR A 142 1.38 -22.52 -29.76
N VAL A 143 1.29 -21.62 -30.75
CA VAL A 143 0.81 -21.96 -32.09
C VAL A 143 1.94 -22.62 -32.89
N PRO A 144 1.81 -23.88 -33.35
CA PRO A 144 2.88 -24.61 -34.03
C PRO A 144 3.38 -23.94 -35.31
N SER A 145 2.51 -23.14 -35.96
CA SER A 145 2.84 -22.39 -37.18
C SER A 145 3.78 -21.22 -36.96
N PHE A 146 3.89 -20.73 -35.72
CA PHE A 146 4.87 -19.73 -35.33
C PHE A 146 6.01 -20.46 -34.61
N GLU A 147 6.90 -21.09 -35.39
CA GLU A 147 8.19 -21.56 -34.86
C GLU A 147 8.86 -20.42 -34.10
N ARG A 148 9.55 -20.73 -32.98
CA ARG A 148 10.24 -19.75 -32.10
C ARG A 148 11.10 -18.80 -32.94
N SER A 149 10.51 -17.70 -33.37
CA SER A 149 11.20 -16.69 -34.12
C SER A 149 12.08 -15.90 -33.16
N GLU A 150 13.23 -15.46 -33.65
CA GLU A 150 14.13 -14.58 -32.89
C GLU A 150 13.40 -13.36 -32.30
N SER A 151 12.37 -12.86 -33.00
CA SER A 151 11.55 -11.74 -32.52
C SER A 151 10.66 -12.10 -31.32
N LEU A 152 10.05 -13.28 -31.30
CA LEU A 152 9.22 -13.74 -30.17
C LEU A 152 10.09 -13.97 -28.92
N TYR A 153 11.28 -14.54 -29.10
CA TYR A 153 12.26 -14.70 -28.03
C TYR A 153 12.77 -13.34 -27.51
N ALA A 154 13.16 -12.42 -28.40
CA ALA A 154 13.60 -11.08 -28.00
C ALA A 154 12.51 -10.31 -27.23
N LEU A 155 11.25 -10.44 -27.65
CA LEU A 155 10.11 -9.83 -26.97
C LEU A 155 9.92 -10.43 -25.57
N GLU A 156 10.08 -11.75 -25.43
CA GLU A 156 10.01 -12.41 -24.13
C GLU A 156 11.09 -11.91 -23.16
N VAL A 157 12.34 -11.81 -23.64
CA VAL A 157 13.47 -11.28 -22.87
C VAL A 157 13.21 -9.83 -22.46
N ALA A 158 12.75 -8.99 -23.39
CA ALA A 158 12.42 -7.59 -23.10
C ALA A 158 11.33 -7.46 -22.03
N CYS A 159 10.24 -8.23 -22.14
CA CYS A 159 9.19 -8.26 -21.13
C CYS A 159 9.70 -8.76 -19.76
N GLY A 160 10.55 -9.79 -19.74
CA GLY A 160 11.18 -10.31 -18.52
C GLY A 160 12.01 -9.25 -17.79
N ILE A 161 12.80 -8.47 -18.54
CA ILE A 161 13.57 -7.34 -17.99
C ILE A 161 12.64 -6.26 -17.43
N ILE A 162 11.60 -5.86 -18.17
CA ILE A 162 10.64 -4.84 -17.71
C ILE A 162 9.95 -5.27 -16.40
N PHE A 163 9.51 -6.53 -16.30
CA PHE A 163 8.89 -7.05 -15.08
C PHE A 163 9.87 -7.16 -13.91
N THR A 164 11.13 -7.49 -14.18
CA THR A 164 12.19 -7.47 -13.17
C THR A 164 12.39 -6.06 -12.61
N ILE A 165 12.52 -5.06 -13.49
CA ILE A 165 12.69 -3.65 -13.08
C ILE A 165 11.48 -3.20 -12.27
N GLU A 166 10.27 -3.54 -12.71
CA GLU A 166 9.04 -3.22 -11.99
C GLU A 166 9.00 -3.83 -10.58
N LEU A 167 9.37 -5.10 -10.42
CA LEU A 167 9.48 -5.76 -9.11
C LEU A 167 10.58 -5.13 -8.24
N ALA A 168 11.73 -4.81 -8.82
CA ALA A 168 12.85 -4.19 -8.12
C ALA A 168 12.47 -2.79 -7.60
N LEU A 169 11.82 -1.96 -8.44
CA LEU A 169 11.31 -0.65 -8.05
C LEU A 169 10.27 -0.74 -6.94
N ARG A 170 9.36 -1.73 -7.01
CA ARG A 170 8.35 -1.98 -5.97
C ARG A 170 8.99 -2.38 -4.65
N THR A 171 10.01 -3.23 -4.69
CA THR A 171 10.77 -3.68 -3.51
C THR A 171 11.59 -2.54 -2.92
N TYR A 172 12.27 -1.74 -3.75
CA TYR A 172 13.04 -0.57 -3.32
C TYR A 172 12.19 0.51 -2.65
N VAL A 173 10.94 0.65 -3.05
CA VAL A 173 9.99 1.59 -2.44
C VAL A 173 9.43 1.10 -1.10
N ALA A 174 9.53 -0.20 -0.81
CA ALA A 174 8.91 -0.84 0.35
C ALA A 174 9.70 -0.74 1.67
N THR A 175 10.76 0.08 1.71
CA THR A 175 11.91 0.01 2.64
C THR A 175 11.64 0.23 4.14
N LEU A 176 10.41 0.29 4.63
CA LEU A 176 10.13 0.39 6.08
C LEU A 176 9.28 -0.75 6.62
N ASP A 177 8.69 -1.61 5.77
CA ASP A 177 7.80 -2.67 6.26
C ASP A 177 7.82 -3.90 5.33
N LEU A 178 9.03 -4.34 4.99
CA LEU A 178 9.30 -5.50 4.12
C LEU A 178 8.61 -6.76 4.64
N ARG A 179 8.58 -6.96 5.96
CA ARG A 179 7.94 -8.12 6.59
C ARG A 179 6.44 -8.13 6.33
N ASN A 180 5.77 -6.99 6.49
CA ASN A 180 4.34 -6.90 6.24
C ASN A 180 4.00 -6.97 4.76
N MET A 181 4.83 -6.39 3.89
CA MET A 181 4.64 -6.50 2.45
C MET A 181 4.81 -7.93 1.96
N LEU A 182 5.82 -8.65 2.45
CA LEU A 182 6.16 -9.99 1.98
C LEU A 182 5.19 -11.05 2.54
N LEU A 183 4.66 -10.87 3.75
CA LEU A 183 3.71 -11.82 4.35
C LEU A 183 2.23 -11.52 4.03
N PHE A 184 1.85 -10.25 3.86
CA PHE A 184 0.43 -9.88 3.76
C PHE A 184 0.02 -9.24 2.43
N ASN A 185 0.93 -9.05 1.47
CA ASN A 185 0.58 -8.53 0.14
C ASN A 185 0.61 -9.64 -0.93
N PRO A 186 -0.54 -10.28 -1.24
CA PRO A 186 -0.59 -11.35 -2.24
C PRO A 186 -0.18 -10.89 -3.65
N MET A 187 -0.31 -9.60 -3.95
CA MET A 187 0.09 -9.06 -5.26
C MET A 187 1.61 -9.13 -5.49
N TYR A 188 2.41 -9.01 -4.42
CA TYR A 188 3.86 -9.13 -4.51
C TYR A 188 4.27 -10.53 -4.99
N TRP A 189 3.62 -11.56 -4.46
CA TRP A 189 3.88 -12.95 -4.87
C TRP A 189 3.46 -13.23 -6.31
N ILE A 190 2.41 -12.59 -6.81
CA ILE A 190 2.03 -12.66 -8.22
C ILE A 190 3.11 -12.01 -9.11
N ASP A 191 3.68 -10.88 -8.68
CA ASP A 191 4.78 -10.22 -9.38
C ASP A 191 6.05 -11.09 -9.41
N VAL A 192 6.34 -11.79 -8.31
CA VAL A 192 7.46 -12.75 -8.22
C VAL A 192 7.21 -13.96 -9.13
N ALA A 193 6.04 -14.60 -9.01
CA ALA A 193 5.67 -15.74 -9.84
C ALA A 193 5.76 -15.46 -11.35
N THR A 194 5.50 -14.21 -11.74
CA THR A 194 5.60 -13.74 -13.13
C THR A 194 7.02 -13.84 -13.73
N ILE A 195 8.05 -13.56 -12.93
CA ILE A 195 9.44 -13.52 -13.40
C ILE A 195 10.17 -14.85 -13.24
N ILE A 196 9.68 -15.73 -12.37
CA ILE A 196 10.30 -17.03 -12.08
C ILE A 196 10.62 -17.83 -13.36
N PRO A 197 9.69 -18.01 -14.32
CA PRO A 197 9.96 -18.82 -15.51
C PRO A 197 11.14 -18.29 -16.34
N PHE A 198 11.26 -16.97 -16.46
CA PHE A 198 12.34 -16.33 -17.20
C PHE A 198 13.72 -16.59 -16.55
N TYR A 199 13.82 -16.46 -15.22
CA TYR A 199 15.08 -16.71 -14.53
C TYR A 199 15.45 -18.19 -14.48
N ILE A 200 14.47 -19.09 -14.37
CA ILE A 200 14.74 -20.54 -14.44
C ILE A 200 15.22 -20.93 -15.84
N ASP A 201 14.62 -20.41 -16.90
CA ASP A 201 15.04 -20.71 -18.28
C ASP A 201 16.48 -20.23 -18.53
N ILE A 202 16.84 -19.02 -18.08
CA ILE A 202 18.22 -18.51 -18.13
C ILE A 202 19.19 -19.38 -17.32
N PHE A 203 18.80 -19.77 -16.10
CA PHE A 203 19.64 -20.58 -15.22
C PHE A 203 19.87 -21.99 -15.78
N MET A 204 18.83 -22.62 -16.30
CA MET A 204 18.86 -23.96 -16.89
C MET A 204 19.55 -23.99 -18.26
N ALA A 205 19.49 -22.90 -19.03
CA ALA A 205 20.21 -22.78 -20.30
C ALA A 205 21.75 -22.83 -20.13
N GLY A 206 22.27 -22.48 -18.94
CA GLY A 206 23.69 -22.61 -18.60
C GLY A 206 24.10 -23.96 -18.00
N GLY A 207 23.15 -24.87 -17.75
CA GLY A 207 23.38 -26.18 -17.13
C GLY A 207 23.18 -27.37 -18.10
N SER A 208 23.62 -28.56 -17.69
CA SER A 208 23.42 -29.78 -18.48
C SER A 208 21.94 -30.17 -18.51
N ARG A 209 21.26 -29.98 -19.65
CA ARG A 209 19.85 -30.36 -19.87
C ARG A 209 19.67 -31.87 -19.65
N SER A 210 19.10 -32.26 -18.50
CA SER A 210 18.58 -33.62 -18.31
C SER A 210 17.19 -33.74 -18.94
N SER A 211 16.80 -34.97 -19.33
CA SER A 211 15.49 -35.24 -19.94
C SER A 211 14.32 -34.87 -19.01
N ASP A 212 14.50 -35.01 -17.69
CA ASP A 212 13.50 -34.62 -16.68
C ASP A 212 13.34 -33.10 -16.58
N GLY A 213 14.39 -32.35 -16.90
CA GLY A 213 14.35 -30.89 -16.96
C GLY A 213 13.43 -30.35 -18.06
N LEU A 214 13.17 -31.14 -19.11
CA LEU A 214 12.33 -30.71 -20.24
C LEU A 214 10.85 -30.55 -19.82
N LEU A 215 10.30 -31.53 -19.09
CA LEU A 215 8.91 -31.49 -18.59
C LEU A 215 8.69 -30.38 -17.56
N VAL A 216 9.70 -30.13 -16.72
CA VAL A 216 9.65 -29.03 -15.75
C VAL A 216 9.62 -27.69 -16.47
N LEU A 217 10.39 -27.51 -17.54
CA LEU A 217 10.36 -26.29 -18.35
C LEU A 217 8.99 -26.09 -19.02
N GLU A 218 8.37 -27.15 -19.55
CA GLU A 218 7.01 -27.09 -20.12
C GLU A 218 5.95 -26.68 -19.08
N LEU A 219 6.03 -27.20 -17.85
CA LEU A 219 5.12 -26.80 -16.77
C LEU A 219 5.37 -25.37 -16.28
N LEU A 220 6.62 -24.92 -16.29
CA LEU A 220 6.99 -23.55 -15.92
C LEU A 220 6.54 -22.52 -16.96
N GLU A 221 6.38 -22.91 -18.23
CA GLU A 221 5.80 -22.06 -19.26
C GLU A 221 4.36 -21.63 -18.90
N LEU A 222 3.57 -22.49 -18.23
CA LEU A 222 2.22 -22.14 -17.76
C LEU A 222 2.22 -21.03 -16.70
N LEU A 223 3.29 -20.92 -15.89
CA LEU A 223 3.41 -19.84 -14.91
C LEU A 223 3.54 -18.46 -15.59
N ARG A 224 3.88 -18.38 -16.87
CA ARG A 224 3.87 -17.12 -17.63
C ARG A 224 2.45 -16.53 -17.70
N LEU A 225 1.40 -17.36 -17.66
CA LEU A 225 0.01 -16.91 -17.58
C LEU A 225 -0.31 -16.22 -16.26
N ALA A 226 0.51 -16.40 -15.20
CA ALA A 226 0.34 -15.67 -13.96
C ALA A 226 0.42 -14.13 -14.16
N ARG A 227 1.07 -13.68 -15.24
CA ARG A 227 1.10 -12.27 -15.70
C ARG A 227 -0.29 -11.68 -15.89
N ILE A 228 -1.28 -12.50 -16.28
CA ILE A 228 -2.68 -12.06 -16.43
C ILE A 228 -3.23 -11.58 -15.09
N PHE A 229 -2.88 -12.24 -13.98
CA PHE A 229 -3.31 -11.83 -12.66
C PHE A 229 -2.69 -10.50 -12.21
N LYS A 230 -1.60 -10.02 -12.82
CA LYS A 230 -1.10 -8.65 -12.57
C LYS A 230 -2.10 -7.58 -13.02
N LEU A 231 -2.98 -7.88 -13.98
CA LEU A 231 -4.07 -6.97 -14.36
C LEU A 231 -5.05 -6.73 -13.21
N LEU A 232 -5.20 -7.70 -12.29
CA LEU A 232 -6.03 -7.53 -11.10
C LEU A 232 -5.57 -6.33 -10.27
N LYS A 233 -4.27 -6.00 -10.24
CA LYS A 233 -3.75 -4.83 -9.53
C LYS A 233 -4.42 -3.52 -9.95
N HIS A 234 -4.84 -3.41 -11.21
CA HIS A 234 -5.44 -2.20 -11.77
C HIS A 234 -6.95 -2.11 -11.54
N TYR A 235 -7.59 -3.23 -11.23
CA TYR A 235 -8.95 -3.26 -10.74
C TYR A 235 -8.96 -2.94 -9.24
N SER A 236 -9.96 -2.24 -8.72
CA SER A 236 -10.08 -2.02 -7.26
C SER A 236 -10.81 -3.16 -6.55
N GLY A 237 -11.69 -3.87 -7.26
CA GLY A 237 -12.57 -4.89 -6.69
C GLY A 237 -11.90 -6.21 -6.33
N TRP A 238 -10.67 -6.50 -6.77
CA TRP A 238 -9.97 -7.74 -6.36
C TRP A 238 -9.69 -7.76 -4.85
N ARG A 239 -9.50 -6.60 -4.21
CA ARG A 239 -9.33 -6.53 -2.75
C ARG A 239 -10.61 -6.96 -2.04
N VAL A 240 -11.75 -6.50 -2.55
CA VAL A 240 -13.08 -6.89 -2.04
C VAL A 240 -13.29 -8.39 -2.25
N LEU A 241 -12.92 -8.91 -3.42
CA LEU A 241 -12.98 -10.34 -3.73
C LEU A 241 -12.12 -11.17 -2.78
N LEU A 242 -10.88 -10.76 -2.49
CA LEU A 242 -10.01 -11.46 -1.56
C LEU A 242 -10.54 -11.44 -0.13
N ILE A 243 -11.06 -10.30 0.34
CA ILE A 243 -11.70 -10.21 1.66
C ILE A 243 -12.91 -11.14 1.73
N ALA A 244 -13.73 -11.19 0.67
CA ALA A 244 -14.88 -12.09 0.60
C ALA A 244 -14.45 -13.57 0.60
N LEU A 245 -13.41 -13.93 -0.15
CA LEU A 245 -12.83 -15.27 -0.16
C LEU A 245 -12.24 -15.66 1.18
N GLU A 246 -11.53 -14.75 1.86
CA GLU A 246 -10.97 -15.00 3.18
C GLU A 246 -12.06 -15.24 4.22
N ASN A 247 -13.13 -14.42 4.20
CA ASN A 247 -14.29 -14.62 5.07
C ASN A 247 -14.99 -15.95 4.80
N SER A 248 -15.09 -16.35 3.53
CA SER A 248 -15.67 -17.64 3.13
C SER A 248 -14.80 -18.82 3.58
N TYR A 249 -13.47 -18.71 3.44
CA TYR A 249 -12.52 -19.72 3.89
C TYR A 249 -12.52 -19.88 5.42
N ARG A 250 -12.53 -18.77 6.18
CA ARG A 250 -12.63 -18.80 7.64
C ARG A 250 -13.92 -19.48 8.11
N ALA A 251 -15.06 -19.20 7.46
CA ALA A 251 -16.33 -19.86 7.77
C ALA A 251 -16.29 -21.38 7.52
N LEU A 252 -15.68 -21.81 6.41
CA LEU A 252 -15.46 -23.23 6.09
C LEU A 252 -14.52 -23.93 7.08
N MET A 253 -13.45 -23.26 7.51
CA MET A 253 -12.52 -23.80 8.50
C MET A 253 -13.18 -23.97 9.87
N VAL A 254 -14.00 -23.02 10.33
CA VAL A 254 -14.74 -23.18 11.58
C VAL A 254 -15.68 -24.40 11.52
N TYR A 255 -16.29 -24.65 10.36
CA TYR A 255 -17.15 -25.82 10.17
C TYR A 255 -16.36 -27.15 10.13
N SER A 256 -15.13 -27.16 9.61
CA SER A 256 -14.30 -28.38 9.59
C SER A 256 -13.76 -28.75 10.97
N TRP A 257 -13.57 -27.77 11.86
CA TRP A 257 -13.16 -28.00 13.25
C TRP A 257 -14.32 -28.30 14.20
N SER A 258 -15.57 -27.99 13.81
CA SER A 258 -16.78 -28.30 14.57
C SER A 258 -17.26 -29.76 14.42
N VAL A 259 -16.67 -30.54 13.50
CA VAL A 259 -17.10 -31.92 13.16
C VAL A 259 -16.10 -32.98 13.66
N ARG A 260 -15.23 -32.65 14.62
CA ARG A 260 -14.37 -33.61 15.33
C ARG A 260 -14.69 -33.65 16.82
#